data_AF-A0A8T4C6W2-F1
#
_entry.id   AF-A0A8T4C6W2-F1
#
_cell.length_a   1.000
_cell.length_b   1.000
_cell.length_c   1.000
_cell.angle_alpha   90.00
_cell.angle_beta   90.00
_cell.angle_gamma   90.00
#
_symmetry.space_group_name_H-M   'P 1'
#
loop_
_entity.id
_entity.type
_entity.pdbx_description
1 polymer ?
#
loop_
_entity_poly.entity_id
_entity_poly.type
_entity_poly.pdbx_seq_one_letter_code
_entity_poly.pdbx_strand_id
1 'polypeptide(L)'
;MPHETIKSFHNYERQYALVLSRIFPEKYPRDFTQKHGRQGRPFNLTPSNRAVIEKYRTHLENEGGSSLARRKRILILIANIAELLGTDFETATREDIEKLVSKIMNHPNWNETTKAMHKQTLKSFYRWFKGNSDFFPEIVRWIKCIKRSGSNKLPEEMLSEEEVQKIIEAADHPMKRALISTLWETGARIGELGSANIRNIQFDGTEATIMLNGKTGMRQVLLLSSTPFLRDWI
;
A
#
# COMPACT_ATOMS: atom_id res chain seq x y z
N MET A 1 -15.47 30.34 -3.68
CA MET A 1 -15.82 28.91 -3.61
C MET A 1 -14.65 28.17 -2.99
N PRO A 2 -14.76 27.61 -1.78
CA PRO A 2 -13.67 26.83 -1.20
C PRO A 2 -13.43 25.61 -2.10
N HIS A 3 -12.17 25.38 -2.48
CA HIS A 3 -11.76 24.15 -3.13
C HIS A 3 -12.13 22.98 -2.22
N GLU A 4 -13.24 22.29 -2.52
CA GLU A 4 -13.46 20.95 -2.00
C GLU A 4 -12.25 20.12 -2.40
N THR A 5 -11.41 19.84 -1.41
CA THR A 5 -10.25 18.98 -1.57
C THR A 5 -10.81 17.64 -2.00
N ILE A 6 -10.58 17.27 -3.26
CA ILE A 6 -11.01 15.98 -3.84
C ILE A 6 -10.69 14.91 -2.80
N LYS A 7 -11.73 14.33 -2.17
CA LYS A 7 -11.56 13.26 -1.19
C LYS A 7 -10.81 12.17 -1.93
N SER A 8 -9.56 11.93 -1.52
CA SER A 8 -8.74 10.85 -2.07
C SER A 8 -9.58 9.59 -2.15
N PHE A 9 -9.58 8.92 -3.31
CA PHE A 9 -10.27 7.64 -3.55
C PHE A 9 -10.00 6.63 -2.41
N HIS A 10 -8.86 6.76 -1.73
CA HIS A 10 -8.59 6.13 -0.44
C HIS A 10 -8.58 7.16 0.69
N ASN A 11 -9.55 7.08 1.60
CA ASN A 11 -9.52 7.84 2.86
C ASN A 11 -8.48 7.21 3.81
N TYR A 12 -7.20 7.52 3.57
CA TYR A 12 -6.08 7.00 4.36
C TYR A 12 -6.09 7.50 5.80
N GLU A 13 -6.64 8.69 6.08
CA GLU A 13 -6.78 9.22 7.43
C GLU A 13 -7.71 8.36 8.27
N ARG A 14 -8.91 8.06 7.75
CA ARG A 14 -9.86 7.15 8.39
C ARG A 14 -9.26 5.77 8.59
N GLN A 15 -8.54 5.25 7.60
CA GLN A 15 -7.88 3.95 7.70
C GLN A 15 -6.71 3.95 8.69
N TYR A 16 -5.99 5.07 8.84
CA TYR A 16 -4.92 5.22 9.80
C TYR A 16 -5.50 5.30 11.22
N ALA A 17 -6.53 6.12 11.43
CA ALA A 17 -7.26 6.20 12.70
C ALA A 17 -7.82 4.84 13.14
N LEU A 18 -8.33 4.03 12.19
CA LEU A 18 -8.74 2.64 12.44
C LEU A 18 -7.62 1.77 13.00
N VAL A 19 -6.41 1.90 12.47
CA VAL A 19 -5.24 1.16 12.98
C VAL A 19 -4.85 1.66 14.37
N LEU A 20 -4.87 2.98 14.58
CA LEU A 20 -4.58 3.57 15.89
C LEU A 20 -5.56 3.11 16.95
N SER A 21 -6.87 3.04 16.67
CA SER A 21 -7.85 2.50 17.64
C SER A 21 -7.59 1.03 18.00
N ARG A 22 -7.01 0.24 17.08
CA ARG A 22 -6.70 -1.17 17.33
C ARG A 22 -5.41 -1.36 18.14
N ILE A 23 -4.45 -0.43 18.00
CA ILE A 23 -3.16 -0.44 18.71
C ILE A 23 -3.22 0.37 20.00
N PHE A 24 -4.15 1.31 20.18
CA PHE A 24 -4.27 2.17 21.36
C PHE A 24 -5.75 2.46 21.68
N PRO A 25 -6.52 1.44 22.13
CA PRO A 25 -7.95 1.59 22.36
C PRO A 25 -8.27 2.61 23.47
N GLU A 26 -7.39 2.78 24.46
CA GLU A 26 -7.54 3.77 25.53
C GLU A 26 -7.44 5.21 25.03
N LYS A 27 -6.53 5.46 24.06
CA LYS A 27 -6.27 6.80 23.51
C LYS A 27 -7.20 7.15 22.35
N TYR A 28 -7.63 6.13 21.58
CA TYR A 28 -8.53 6.27 20.45
C TYR A 28 -9.70 5.30 20.62
N PRO A 29 -10.65 5.61 21.53
CA PRO A 29 -11.77 4.73 21.82
C PRO A 29 -12.62 4.51 20.57
N ARG A 30 -12.99 3.26 20.34
CA ARG A 30 -13.86 2.87 19.23
C ARG A 30 -14.69 1.66 19.63
N ASP A 31 -15.96 1.70 19.27
CA ASP A 31 -16.83 0.53 19.38
C ASP A 31 -16.46 -0.49 18.30
N PHE A 32 -15.92 -1.64 18.71
CA PHE A 32 -15.59 -2.77 17.85
C PHE A 32 -16.74 -3.79 17.73
N THR A 33 -17.87 -3.57 18.42
CA THR A 33 -19.03 -4.46 18.41
C THR A 33 -19.90 -4.28 17.15
N GLN A 34 -19.86 -3.09 16.53
CA GLN A 34 -20.62 -2.80 15.31
C GLN A 34 -19.94 -3.36 14.06
N LYS A 35 -20.56 -4.36 13.42
CA LYS A 35 -20.11 -4.96 12.15
C LYS A 35 -20.30 -4.02 10.94
N HIS A 36 -19.53 -2.95 10.82
CA HIS A 36 -19.43 -2.21 9.55
C HIS A 36 -18.10 -2.49 8.87
N GLY A 37 -18.07 -3.52 8.01
CA GLY A 37 -16.91 -3.89 7.20
C GLY A 37 -15.80 -4.66 7.94
N ARG A 38 -14.63 -4.82 7.31
CA ARG A 38 -13.43 -5.45 7.89
C ARG A 38 -12.79 -4.53 8.96
N GLN A 39 -13.47 -4.30 10.08
CA GLN A 39 -12.97 -3.43 11.14
C GLN A 39 -11.75 -4.00 11.88
N GLY A 40 -11.60 -5.33 11.87
CA GLY A 40 -10.52 -6.03 12.56
C GLY A 40 -10.65 -5.92 14.08
N ARG A 41 -10.10 -6.90 14.81
CA ARG A 41 -10.06 -6.85 16.28
C ARG A 41 -8.90 -5.97 16.79
N PRO A 42 -8.99 -5.44 18.02
CA PRO A 42 -7.82 -4.90 18.72
C PRO A 42 -6.67 -5.91 18.77
N PHE A 43 -5.44 -5.41 18.73
CA PHE A 43 -4.25 -6.26 18.86
C PHE A 43 -4.03 -6.61 20.33
N ASN A 44 -3.67 -7.87 20.59
CA ASN A 44 -3.27 -8.32 21.92
C ASN A 44 -1.80 -7.94 22.15
N LEU A 45 -1.58 -6.77 22.77
CA LEU A 45 -0.25 -6.19 22.98
C LEU A 45 -0.06 -5.86 24.46
N THR A 46 1.12 -6.20 24.98
CA THR A 46 1.56 -5.79 26.31
C THR A 46 1.67 -4.25 26.41
N PRO A 47 1.54 -3.67 27.61
CA PRO A 47 1.73 -2.22 27.80
C PRO A 47 3.11 -1.75 27.32
N SER A 48 4.15 -2.54 27.57
CA SER A 48 5.53 -2.28 27.12
C SER A 48 5.62 -2.19 25.59
N ASN A 49 5.13 -3.21 24.87
CA ASN A 49 5.14 -3.20 23.41
C ASN A 49 4.31 -2.05 22.83
N ARG A 50 3.17 -1.73 23.46
CA ARG A 50 2.32 -0.60 23.06
C ARG A 50 3.09 0.73 23.18
N ALA A 51 3.79 0.95 24.28
CA ALA A 51 4.61 2.14 24.48
C ALA A 51 5.75 2.24 23.44
N VAL A 52 6.42 1.13 23.13
CA VAL A 52 7.47 1.11 22.10
C VAL A 52 6.90 1.39 20.70
N ILE A 53 5.73 0.84 20.36
CA ILE A 53 5.06 1.11 19.07
C ILE A 53 4.65 2.58 18.96
N GLU A 54 4.20 3.23 20.04
CA GLU A 54 3.90 4.66 20.03
C GLU A 54 5.16 5.51 19.79
N LYS A 55 6.28 5.17 20.44
CA LYS A 55 7.57 5.81 20.18
C LYS A 55 7.99 5.63 18.71
N TYR A 56 7.80 4.44 18.15
CA TYR A 56 8.12 4.16 16.75
C TYR A 56 7.23 4.95 15.79
N ARG A 57 5.93 5.08 16.10
CA ARG A 57 4.99 5.92 15.34
C ARG A 57 5.48 7.37 15.27
N THR A 58 5.82 7.96 16.41
CA THR A 58 6.34 9.33 16.49
C THR A 58 7.64 9.48 15.69
N HIS A 59 8.54 8.49 15.75
CA HIS A 59 9.75 8.49 14.93
C HIS A 59 9.45 8.49 13.42
N LEU A 60 8.54 7.63 12.94
CA LEU A 60 8.13 7.59 11.53
C LEU A 60 7.45 8.89 11.06
N GLU A 61 6.81 9.60 11.99
CA GLU A 61 6.22 10.91 11.74
C GLU A 61 7.29 11.98 11.58
N ASN A 62 8.30 11.96 12.46
CA ASN A 62 9.42 12.91 12.49
C ASN A 62 10.43 12.72 11.35
N GLU A 63 10.71 11.49 10.91
CA GLU A 63 11.63 11.22 9.79
C GLU A 63 11.17 11.88 8.48
N GLY A 64 9.90 12.26 8.36
CA GLY A 64 9.34 12.80 7.11
C GLY A 64 9.35 11.76 5.97
N GLY A 65 8.87 12.15 4.79
CA GLY A 65 9.01 11.37 3.55
C GLY A 65 8.16 10.09 3.40
N SER A 66 7.49 9.61 4.44
CA SER A 66 6.59 8.44 4.36
C SER A 66 5.11 8.84 4.31
N SER A 67 4.38 8.38 3.28
CA SER A 67 2.94 8.62 3.17
C SER A 67 2.16 7.98 4.31
N LEU A 68 0.99 8.52 4.67
CA LEU A 68 0.08 7.92 5.66
C LEU A 68 -0.23 6.44 5.35
N ALA A 69 -0.37 6.10 4.07
CA ALA A 69 -0.56 4.72 3.62
C ALA A 69 0.62 3.80 4.01
N ARG A 70 1.85 4.30 3.89
CA ARG A 70 3.07 3.57 4.28
C ARG A 70 3.17 3.46 5.81
N ARG A 71 2.94 4.55 6.55
CA ARG A 71 2.93 4.55 8.02
C ARG A 71 1.91 3.56 8.57
N LYS A 72 0.66 3.63 8.09
CA LYS A 72 -0.41 2.68 8.41
C LYS A 72 0.05 1.23 8.27
N ARG A 73 0.66 0.91 7.13
CA ARG A 73 1.12 -0.46 6.82
C ARG A 73 2.22 -0.90 7.79
N ILE A 74 3.20 -0.04 8.06
CA ILE A 74 4.28 -0.35 9.00
C ILE A 74 3.70 -0.62 10.41
N LEU A 75 2.77 0.21 10.87
CA LEU A 75 2.10 0.03 12.17
C LEU A 75 1.32 -1.29 12.27
N ILE A 76 0.58 -1.67 11.22
CA ILE A 76 -0.10 -2.98 11.20
C ILE A 76 0.90 -4.12 11.28
N LEU A 77 1.99 -4.05 10.49
CA LEU A 77 3.01 -5.10 10.45
C LEU A 77 3.71 -5.24 11.80
N ILE A 78 4.08 -4.13 12.46
CA ILE A 78 4.76 -4.20 13.75
C ILE A 78 3.83 -4.68 14.87
N ALA A 79 2.54 -4.32 14.84
CA ALA A 79 1.56 -4.85 15.78
C ALA A 79 1.33 -6.35 15.61
N ASN A 80 1.23 -6.84 14.36
CA ASN A 80 1.20 -8.28 14.09
C ASN A 80 2.47 -8.99 14.59
N ILE A 81 3.63 -8.39 14.38
CA ILE A 81 4.92 -8.94 14.83
C ILE A 81 4.94 -9.06 16.36
N ALA A 82 4.55 -8.02 17.09
CA ALA A 82 4.48 -8.03 18.55
C ALA A 82 3.56 -9.15 19.06
N GLU A 83 2.38 -9.30 18.46
CA GLU A 83 1.41 -10.33 18.83
C GLU A 83 1.91 -11.76 18.51
N LEU A 84 2.62 -11.95 17.39
CA LEU A 84 3.24 -13.24 17.04
C LEU A 84 4.46 -13.60 17.89
N LEU A 85 5.21 -12.58 18.30
CA LEU A 85 6.37 -12.73 19.17
C LEU A 85 5.93 -13.23 20.55
N GLY A 86 4.87 -12.63 21.11
CA GLY A 86 4.29 -13.02 22.41
C GLY A 86 5.12 -12.62 23.62
N THR A 87 6.25 -11.93 23.42
CA THR A 87 7.11 -11.35 24.45
C THR A 87 7.37 -9.87 24.16
N ASP A 88 7.94 -9.16 25.13
CA ASP A 88 8.27 -7.74 24.96
C ASP A 88 9.47 -7.57 24.03
N PHE A 89 9.39 -6.58 23.12
CA PHE A 89 10.47 -6.26 22.19
C PHE A 89 11.80 -5.98 22.88
N GLU A 90 11.74 -5.44 24.09
CA GLU A 90 12.88 -5.05 24.89
C GLU A 90 13.67 -6.25 25.45
N THR A 91 12.95 -7.30 25.86
CA THR A 91 13.47 -8.52 26.49
C THR A 91 13.63 -9.68 25.52
N ALA A 92 13.11 -9.56 24.29
CA ALA A 92 13.20 -10.60 23.27
C ALA A 92 14.66 -10.99 23.00
N THR A 93 14.92 -12.30 23.05
CA THR A 93 16.24 -12.89 22.78
C THR A 93 16.40 -13.21 21.29
N ARG A 94 17.63 -13.54 20.89
CA ARG A 94 17.89 -14.01 19.51
C ARG A 94 17.06 -15.25 19.17
N GLU A 95 16.91 -16.18 20.10
CA GLU A 95 16.10 -17.39 19.90
C GLU A 95 14.62 -17.07 19.69
N ASP A 96 14.09 -16.07 20.40
CA ASP A 96 12.70 -15.62 20.20
C ASP A 96 12.49 -15.02 18.81
N ILE A 97 13.47 -14.25 18.32
CA ILE A 97 13.45 -13.69 16.97
C ILE A 97 13.59 -14.79 15.90
N GLU A 98 14.42 -15.81 16.14
CA GLU A 98 14.51 -16.98 15.25
C GLU A 98 13.18 -17.75 15.19
N LYS A 99 12.54 -18.00 16.35
CA LYS A 99 11.19 -18.60 16.41
C LYS A 99 10.14 -17.73 15.72
N LEU A 100 10.18 -16.41 15.89
CA LEU A 100 9.29 -15.47 15.21
C LEU A 100 9.47 -15.53 13.69
N VAL A 101 10.72 -15.51 13.19
CA VAL A 101 10.99 -15.62 11.75
C VAL A 101 10.48 -16.96 11.21
N SER A 102 10.65 -18.06 11.95
CA SER A 102 10.08 -19.36 11.59
C SER A 102 8.54 -19.32 11.52
N LYS A 103 7.86 -18.71 12.50
CA LYS A 103 6.40 -18.49 12.47
C LYS A 103 5.97 -17.69 11.25
N ILE A 104 6.69 -16.63 10.90
CA ILE A 104 6.40 -15.80 9.71
C ILE A 104 6.55 -16.64 8.44
N MET A 105 7.66 -17.40 8.31
CA MET A 105 7.95 -18.18 7.11
C MET A 105 6.98 -19.35 6.91
N ASN A 106 6.51 -19.95 7.99
CA ASN A 106 5.60 -21.09 7.97
C ASN A 106 4.13 -20.69 8.12
N HIS A 107 3.80 -19.40 8.08
CA HIS A 107 2.41 -18.96 8.23
C HIS A 107 1.56 -19.47 7.05
N PRO A 108 0.49 -20.24 7.30
CA PRO A 108 -0.24 -20.97 6.25
C PRO A 108 -0.96 -20.04 5.27
N ASN A 109 -1.46 -18.90 5.76
CA ASN A 109 -2.28 -17.98 4.97
C ASN A 109 -1.50 -16.81 4.35
N TRP A 110 -0.16 -16.81 4.41
CA TRP A 110 0.65 -15.69 3.92
C TRP A 110 1.43 -16.06 2.67
N ASN A 111 1.33 -15.20 1.66
CA ASN A 111 2.19 -15.29 0.48
C ASN A 111 3.60 -14.78 0.76
N GLU A 112 4.54 -15.09 -0.15
CA GLU A 112 5.95 -14.72 -0.01
C GLU A 112 6.17 -13.20 0.15
N THR A 113 5.36 -12.39 -0.54
CA THR A 113 5.40 -10.92 -0.40
C THR A 113 5.08 -10.50 1.04
N THR A 114 4.04 -11.08 1.64
CA THR A 114 3.62 -10.77 3.00
C THR A 114 4.71 -11.20 3.98
N LYS A 115 5.29 -12.38 3.81
CA LYS A 115 6.41 -12.89 4.63
C LYS A 115 7.63 -11.98 4.54
N ALA A 116 8.01 -11.56 3.32
CA ALA A 116 9.13 -10.65 3.09
C ALA A 116 8.89 -9.28 3.73
N MET A 117 7.67 -8.74 3.65
CA MET A 117 7.32 -7.46 4.27
C MET A 117 7.44 -7.51 5.79
N HIS A 118 6.96 -8.57 6.45
CA HIS A 118 7.15 -8.73 7.90
C HIS A 118 8.63 -8.77 8.27
N LYS A 119 9.46 -9.54 7.55
CA LYS A 119 10.90 -9.60 7.79
C LYS A 119 11.60 -8.24 7.60
N GLN A 120 11.25 -7.52 6.54
CA GLN A 120 11.79 -6.18 6.28
C GLN A 120 11.40 -5.18 7.38
N THR A 121 10.13 -5.19 7.79
CA THR A 121 9.65 -4.33 8.88
C THR A 121 10.31 -4.69 10.20
N LEU A 122 10.42 -5.97 10.56
CA LEU A 122 11.12 -6.43 11.75
C LEU A 122 12.56 -5.92 11.80
N LYS A 123 13.30 -6.08 10.69
CA LYS A 123 14.70 -5.68 10.60
C LYS A 123 14.87 -4.16 10.68
N SER A 124 13.99 -3.40 10.01
CA SER A 124 13.97 -1.94 10.08
C SER A 124 13.60 -1.41 11.47
N PHE A 125 12.66 -2.08 12.15
CA PHE A 125 12.23 -1.72 13.50
C PHE A 125 13.36 -1.92 14.51
N TYR A 126 14.03 -3.08 14.52
CA TYR A 126 15.13 -3.32 15.45
C TYR A 126 16.36 -2.46 15.15
N ARG A 127 16.59 -2.05 13.89
CA ARG A 127 17.60 -1.05 13.55
C ARG A 127 17.34 0.28 14.25
N TRP A 128 16.09 0.72 14.30
CA TRP A 128 15.71 1.92 15.03
C TRP A 128 15.74 1.71 16.55
N PHE A 129 15.26 0.56 17.03
CA PHE A 129 15.00 0.34 18.45
C PHE A 129 16.26 0.03 19.29
N LYS A 130 17.17 -0.79 18.76
CA LYS A 130 18.39 -1.25 19.47
C LYS A 130 19.67 -0.99 18.66
N GLY A 131 19.55 -0.38 17.48
CA GLY A 131 20.67 -0.06 16.63
C GLY A 131 21.04 1.41 16.73
N ASN A 132 22.16 1.74 16.11
CA ASN A 132 22.58 3.10 15.83
C ASN A 132 22.52 3.20 14.31
N SER A 133 21.91 4.25 13.75
CA SER A 133 21.53 4.45 12.34
C SER A 133 22.34 3.69 11.27
N ASP A 134 23.64 3.48 11.46
CA ASP A 134 24.56 2.84 10.51
C ASP A 134 24.57 1.30 10.53
N PHE A 135 24.13 0.63 11.60
CA PHE A 135 24.25 -0.83 11.74
C PHE A 135 22.98 -1.53 12.23
N PHE A 136 22.78 -2.77 11.76
CA PHE A 136 21.73 -3.66 12.27
C PHE A 136 22.21 -4.41 13.52
N PRO A 137 21.42 -4.44 14.61
CA PRO A 137 21.74 -5.23 15.79
C PRO A 137 21.90 -6.72 15.47
N GLU A 138 22.74 -7.41 16.21
CA GLU A 138 23.05 -8.83 15.96
C GLU A 138 21.81 -9.73 15.97
N ILE A 139 20.81 -9.38 16.81
CA ILE A 139 19.54 -10.10 16.95
C ILE A 139 18.74 -10.19 15.63
N VAL A 140 18.91 -9.24 14.70
CA VAL A 140 18.25 -9.20 13.38
C VAL A 140 19.20 -9.18 12.18
N ARG A 141 20.52 -9.04 12.40
CA ARG A 141 21.51 -8.89 11.33
C ARG A 141 21.49 -10.07 10.34
N TRP A 142 21.35 -11.28 10.87
CA TRP A 142 21.31 -12.56 10.13
C TRP A 142 20.06 -12.72 9.23
N ILE A 143 19.00 -11.94 9.46
CA ILE A 143 17.76 -12.03 8.69
C ILE A 143 18.00 -11.53 7.26
N LYS A 144 17.99 -12.48 6.31
CA LYS A 144 18.07 -12.17 4.87
C LYS A 144 16.72 -11.71 4.35
N CYS A 145 16.65 -10.47 3.86
CA CYS A 145 15.48 -9.95 3.14
C CYS A 145 15.72 -10.14 1.64
N ILE A 146 15.11 -11.16 1.04
CA ILE A 146 15.25 -11.41 -0.39
C ILE A 146 14.63 -10.23 -1.15
N LYS A 147 15.37 -9.68 -2.12
CA LYS A 147 14.82 -8.71 -3.08
C LYS A 147 13.87 -9.47 -4.01
N ARG A 148 12.69 -8.90 -4.25
CA ARG A 148 11.71 -9.42 -5.20
C ARG A 148 12.38 -9.72 -6.55
N SER A 149 12.14 -10.91 -7.11
CA SER A 149 12.18 -11.05 -8.56
C SER A 149 11.03 -10.21 -9.13
N GLY A 150 11.19 -9.65 -10.34
CA GLY A 150 10.13 -8.92 -11.00
C GLY A 150 8.89 -9.77 -11.24
N SER A 151 7.88 -9.17 -11.87
CA SER A 151 6.77 -9.94 -12.45
C SER A 151 7.37 -10.98 -13.40
N ASN A 152 7.18 -12.27 -13.11
CA ASN A 152 7.62 -13.37 -13.99
C ASN A 152 6.61 -13.62 -15.12
N LYS A 153 5.79 -12.64 -15.49
CA LYS A 153 4.83 -12.82 -16.57
C LYS A 153 5.57 -12.94 -17.89
N LEU A 154 5.27 -14.01 -18.63
CA LEU A 154 5.79 -14.17 -19.98
C LEU A 154 5.03 -13.23 -20.94
N PRO A 155 5.65 -12.79 -22.05
CA PRO A 155 4.95 -12.00 -23.07
C PRO A 155 3.67 -12.67 -23.57
N GLU A 156 3.65 -14.01 -23.65
CA GLU A 156 2.49 -14.82 -24.06
C GLU A 156 1.33 -14.78 -23.05
N GLU A 157 1.57 -14.37 -21.81
CA GLU A 157 0.54 -14.19 -20.76
C GLU A 157 -0.01 -12.74 -20.72
N MET A 158 0.42 -11.89 -21.65
CA MET A 158 -0.10 -10.54 -21.82
C MET A 158 -1.32 -10.58 -22.73
N LEU A 159 -2.26 -9.66 -22.48
CA LEU A 159 -3.46 -9.55 -23.29
C LEU A 159 -3.10 -9.19 -24.74
N SER A 160 -3.75 -9.85 -25.70
CA SER A 160 -3.67 -9.43 -27.11
C SER A 160 -4.58 -8.23 -27.38
N GLU A 161 -4.36 -7.56 -28.51
CA GLU A 161 -5.20 -6.43 -28.94
C GLU A 161 -6.68 -6.87 -29.11
N GLU A 162 -6.90 -8.06 -29.67
CA GLU A 162 -8.25 -8.63 -29.85
C GLU A 162 -8.92 -8.95 -28.52
N GLU A 163 -8.17 -9.42 -27.52
CA GLU A 163 -8.69 -9.65 -26.18
C GLU A 163 -9.08 -8.35 -25.49
N VAL A 164 -8.25 -7.30 -25.62
CA VAL A 164 -8.56 -5.98 -25.08
C VAL A 164 -9.80 -5.40 -25.74
N GLN A 165 -9.93 -5.52 -27.06
CA GLN A 165 -11.11 -5.06 -27.79
C GLN A 165 -12.39 -5.77 -27.30
N LYS A 166 -12.35 -7.09 -27.10
CA LYS A 166 -13.47 -7.84 -26.51
C LYS A 166 -13.82 -7.36 -25.11
N ILE A 167 -12.82 -7.02 -24.29
CA ILE A 167 -13.04 -6.48 -22.93
C ILE A 167 -13.73 -5.11 -23.00
N ILE A 168 -13.34 -4.25 -23.94
CA ILE A 168 -13.96 -2.94 -24.16
C ILE A 168 -15.42 -3.13 -24.60
N GLU A 169 -15.69 -3.99 -25.57
CA GLU A 169 -17.05 -4.26 -26.08
C GLU A 169 -17.98 -4.82 -25.00
N ALA A 170 -17.46 -5.70 -24.15
CA ALA A 170 -18.20 -6.29 -23.04
C ALA A 170 -18.51 -5.28 -21.91
N ALA A 171 -17.86 -4.12 -21.86
CA ALA A 171 -18.13 -3.11 -20.85
C ALA A 171 -19.49 -2.42 -21.11
N ASP A 172 -20.29 -2.35 -20.05
CA ASP A 172 -21.68 -1.87 -20.00
C ASP A 172 -21.83 -0.34 -19.91
N HIS A 173 -20.73 0.39 -19.76
CA HIS A 173 -20.76 1.84 -19.54
C HIS A 173 -19.66 2.54 -20.36
N PRO A 174 -19.95 3.65 -21.06
CA PRO A 174 -18.98 4.36 -21.91
C PRO A 174 -17.71 4.77 -21.13
N MET A 175 -17.87 5.27 -19.90
CA MET A 175 -16.74 5.49 -18.98
C MET A 175 -15.80 4.29 -18.81
N LYS A 176 -16.33 3.07 -18.64
CA LYS A 176 -15.50 1.87 -18.47
C LYS A 176 -14.76 1.53 -19.74
N ARG A 177 -15.42 1.68 -20.90
CA ARG A 177 -14.80 1.52 -22.24
C ARG A 177 -13.64 2.48 -22.41
N ALA A 178 -13.86 3.76 -22.15
CA ALA A 178 -12.86 4.81 -22.20
C ALA A 178 -11.69 4.54 -21.24
N LEU A 179 -11.97 4.09 -20.01
CA LEU A 179 -10.95 3.76 -19.02
C LEU A 179 -10.05 2.60 -19.48
N ILE A 180 -10.64 1.52 -19.97
CA ILE A 180 -9.91 0.32 -20.41
C ILE A 180 -9.05 0.65 -21.62
N SER A 181 -9.62 1.33 -22.62
CA SER A 181 -8.92 1.76 -23.82
C SER A 181 -7.74 2.69 -23.48
N THR A 182 -7.96 3.69 -22.61
CA THR A 182 -6.90 4.63 -22.21
C THR A 182 -5.80 3.94 -21.39
N LEU A 183 -6.14 2.98 -20.53
CA LEU A 183 -5.14 2.18 -19.78
C LEU A 183 -4.23 1.40 -20.73
N TRP A 184 -4.83 0.79 -21.76
CA TRP A 184 -4.13 0.02 -22.78
C TRP A 184 -3.17 0.91 -23.58
N GLU A 185 -3.66 2.02 -24.13
CA GLU A 185 -2.87 2.90 -25.00
C GLU A 185 -1.74 3.63 -24.24
N THR A 186 -2.02 4.11 -23.02
CA THR A 186 -1.04 4.94 -22.28
C THR A 186 -0.05 4.15 -21.44
N GLY A 187 -0.34 2.89 -21.14
CA GLY A 187 0.37 2.11 -20.12
C GLY A 187 0.38 2.78 -18.73
N ALA A 188 -0.55 3.71 -18.48
CA ALA A 188 -0.58 4.47 -17.24
C ALA A 188 -0.90 3.57 -16.05
N ARG A 189 -0.38 3.94 -14.88
CA ARG A 189 -0.83 3.27 -13.64
C ARG A 189 -2.29 3.62 -13.40
N ILE A 190 -3.08 2.65 -12.94
CA ILE A 190 -4.49 2.88 -12.62
C ILE A 190 -4.74 4.09 -11.70
N GLY A 191 -3.82 4.36 -10.77
CA GLY A 191 -3.90 5.53 -9.88
C GLY A 191 -3.58 6.87 -10.56
N GLU A 192 -2.80 6.86 -11.64
CA GLU A 192 -2.52 8.06 -12.46
C GLU A 192 -3.79 8.48 -13.21
N LEU A 193 -4.48 7.53 -13.84
CA LEU A 193 -5.75 7.78 -14.53
C LEU A 193 -6.91 8.02 -13.56
N GLY A 194 -7.02 7.25 -12.47
CA GLY A 194 -8.07 7.43 -11.47
C GLY A 194 -7.98 8.74 -10.67
N SER A 195 -6.86 9.46 -10.77
CA SER A 195 -6.69 10.80 -10.19
C SER A 195 -6.70 11.91 -11.25
N ALA A 196 -6.79 11.57 -12.54
CA ALA A 196 -6.88 12.54 -13.61
C ALA A 196 -8.28 13.17 -13.62
N ASN A 197 -8.35 14.46 -13.94
CA ASN A 197 -9.61 15.16 -14.12
C ASN A 197 -9.93 15.27 -15.61
N ILE A 198 -11.21 15.38 -15.97
CA ILE A 198 -11.65 15.58 -17.36
C ILE A 198 -10.95 16.79 -17.99
N ARG A 199 -10.75 17.88 -17.23
CA ARG A 199 -10.01 19.08 -17.68
C ARG A 199 -8.55 18.84 -18.08
N ASN A 200 -7.97 17.70 -17.69
CA ASN A 200 -6.61 17.32 -18.06
C ASN A 200 -6.55 16.67 -19.45
N ILE A 201 -7.71 16.46 -20.09
CA ILE A 201 -7.85 15.90 -21.42
C ILE A 201 -8.13 17.05 -22.40
N GLN A 202 -7.37 17.09 -23.49
CA GLN A 202 -7.54 18.06 -24.57
C GLN A 202 -7.78 17.29 -25.86
N PHE A 203 -8.85 17.63 -26.56
CA PHE A 203 -9.16 17.04 -27.86
C PHE A 203 -8.66 17.97 -28.97
N ASP A 204 -7.98 17.41 -29.97
CA ASP A 204 -7.51 18.12 -31.16
C ASP A 204 -7.77 17.28 -32.41
N GLY A 205 -8.71 17.70 -33.25
CA GLY A 205 -9.06 16.99 -34.50
C GLY A 205 -9.54 15.56 -34.27
N THR A 206 -8.71 14.57 -34.59
CA THR A 206 -8.95 13.12 -34.38
C THR A 206 -8.19 12.56 -33.17
N GLU A 207 -7.41 13.39 -32.50
CA GLU A 207 -6.49 13.01 -31.44
C GLU A 207 -6.96 13.59 -30.10
N ALA A 208 -6.40 13.05 -29.02
CA ALA A 208 -6.53 13.64 -27.69
C ALA A 208 -5.18 13.59 -26.97
N THR A 209 -4.95 14.51 -26.05
CA THR A 209 -3.81 14.43 -25.13
C THR A 209 -4.30 14.43 -23.70
N ILE A 210 -3.63 13.67 -22.84
CA ILE A 210 -3.92 13.59 -21.41
C ILE A 210 -2.67 13.91 -20.59
N MET A 211 -2.84 14.80 -19.61
CA MET A 211 -1.79 15.10 -18.62
C MET A 211 -1.89 14.14 -17.44
N LEU A 212 -0.91 13.25 -17.31
CA LEU A 212 -0.80 12.27 -16.23
C LEU A 212 0.24 12.71 -15.20
N ASN A 213 -0.12 12.59 -13.92
CA ASN A 213 0.80 12.88 -12.81
C ASN A 213 1.03 11.61 -11.99
N GLY A 214 2.27 11.10 -12.04
CA GLY A 214 2.65 9.87 -11.35
C GLY A 214 3.88 10.03 -10.47
N LYS A 215 4.32 8.92 -9.86
CA LYS A 215 5.54 8.90 -9.02
C LYS A 215 6.79 9.37 -9.79
N THR A 216 6.82 9.15 -11.10
CA THR A 216 7.93 9.50 -12.00
C THR A 216 7.83 10.92 -12.56
N GLY A 217 6.89 11.74 -12.07
CA GLY A 217 6.65 13.09 -12.56
C GLY A 217 5.41 13.21 -13.44
N MET A 218 5.19 14.43 -13.92
CA MET A 218 4.12 14.75 -14.86
C MET A 218 4.57 14.45 -16.28
N ARG A 219 3.66 13.88 -17.09
CA ARG A 219 3.88 13.65 -18.52
C ARG A 219 2.58 13.85 -19.29
N GLN A 220 2.70 14.38 -20.49
CA GLN A 220 1.62 14.42 -21.47
C GLN A 220 1.72 13.19 -22.36
N VAL A 221 0.59 12.53 -22.60
CA VAL A 221 0.50 11.34 -23.48
C VAL A 221 -0.50 11.64 -24.58
N LEU A 222 -0.11 11.35 -25.82
CA LEU A 222 -0.97 11.41 -27.01
C LEU A 222 -1.83 10.15 -27.09
N LEU A 223 -3.08 10.32 -27.48
CA LEU A 223 -4.10 9.29 -27.63
C LEU A 223 -4.67 9.37 -29.05
N LEU A 224 -4.72 8.23 -29.71
CA LEU A 224 -5.27 8.06 -31.05
C LEU A 224 -6.45 7.08 -30.98
N SER A 225 -6.17 5.86 -30.54
CA SER A 225 -7.15 4.77 -30.47
C SER A 225 -8.18 4.97 -29.36
N SER A 226 -7.80 5.61 -28.25
CA SER A 226 -8.72 5.86 -27.12
C SER A 226 -9.63 7.08 -27.33
N THR A 227 -9.31 7.94 -28.30
CA THR A 227 -10.00 9.22 -28.52
C THR A 227 -11.50 9.07 -28.77
N PRO A 228 -11.98 8.13 -29.62
CA PRO A 228 -13.42 7.92 -29.83
C PRO A 228 -14.15 7.51 -28.54
N PHE A 229 -13.55 6.62 -27.74
CA PHE A 229 -14.14 6.18 -26.47
C PHE A 229 -14.20 7.30 -25.44
N LEU A 230 -13.18 8.16 -25.39
CA LEU A 230 -13.18 9.32 -24.50
C LEU A 230 -14.25 10.36 -24.90
N ARG A 231 -14.50 10.55 -26.20
CA ARG A 231 -15.58 11.43 -26.69
C ARG A 231 -16.98 10.87 -26.45
N ASP A 232 -17.15 9.56 -26.55
CA ASP A 232 -18.43 8.91 -26.26
C ASP A 232 -18.79 9.01 -24.77
N TRP A 233 -17.79 9.13 -23.90
CA TRP A 233 -17.99 9.24 -22.46
C TRP A 233 -18.20 10.68 -21.95
N ILE A 234 -17.42 11.66 -22.44
CA ILE A 234 -17.37 13.05 -21.93
C ILE A 234 -18.42 13.92 -22.60
#